data_AF-A0A939PW23-F1
#
_entry.id   AF-A0A939PW23-F1
#
_cell.length_a   1.000
_cell.length_b   1.000
_cell.length_c   1.000
_cell.angle_alpha   90.00
_cell.angle_beta   90.00
_cell.angle_gamma   90.00
#
_symmetry.space_group_name_H-M   'P 1'
#
loop_
_entity.id
_entity.type
_entity.pdbx_description
1 polymer ?
#
loop_
_entity_poly.entity_id
_entity_poly.type
_entity_poly.pdbx_seq_one_letter_code
_entity_poly.pdbx_strand_id
1 'polypeptide(L)'
;MARISTNGRQGRALLAGLGLLVLMGLGVALWLARAGPTVRVGEVTIDPRAPINPERTYRLILWEENVVLSGAGTTYRTFLEDRVEAFREVHPNVTVEFQLLPPGEAVNRLEGALASGQPPDVYGSLSPRLFDRNYQVPVDAFLPRARDGEPHFLPAAWEALTADGQVWGWPRWIRFITWAGRRSLLAGTGLDVDQAAQEGWTFPQALASLAQAGGGQMPGLLVHPQEPELVRSLMAAGGHGLMLQEGSLAWSQDAIEEVAAFLVAARQQTRMPRNLEAAARERVARFLQGRVGVITPVRPELAAHLLRTVPREELVLLPPPRPEGSPFHVPAGLAAYLVFRQTPYQGDDQTRLAMELARFLIQSKDAWVSSQFPAVPALLSDQALWQREAPWPEATSQALLRWAEAAVTPSLDPDEAAVLRQMDDQVLAPWLARLWDEEAPSAWAAGLYQALLDQVPEPGG
;
A
#
# COMPACT_ATOMS: atom_id res chain seq x y z
N MET A 1 -26.45 -74.65 -40.99
CA MET A 1 -27.11 -73.83 -39.94
C MET A 1 -26.53 -74.22 -38.59
N ALA A 2 -25.68 -73.37 -38.00
CA ALA A 2 -25.26 -73.49 -36.60
C ALA A 2 -25.32 -72.09 -35.98
N ARG A 3 -26.27 -71.88 -35.06
CA ARG A 3 -26.46 -70.63 -34.32
C ARG A 3 -25.45 -70.56 -33.19
N ILE A 4 -24.57 -69.57 -33.22
CA ILE A 4 -23.74 -69.18 -32.08
C ILE A 4 -24.62 -68.32 -31.15
N SER A 5 -24.87 -68.84 -29.95
CA SER A 5 -25.64 -68.19 -28.89
C SER A 5 -24.80 -68.17 -27.62
N THR A 6 -23.99 -67.13 -27.43
CA THR A 6 -23.43 -66.74 -26.14
C THR A 6 -22.80 -65.34 -26.27
N ASN A 7 -23.54 -64.27 -25.98
CA ASN A 7 -22.92 -62.95 -25.70
C ASN A 7 -23.81 -61.92 -24.96
N GLY A 8 -24.93 -62.34 -24.36
CA GLY A 8 -25.84 -61.40 -23.68
C GLY A 8 -25.48 -61.05 -22.23
N ARG A 9 -24.76 -61.93 -21.51
CA ARG A 9 -24.47 -61.74 -20.08
C ARG A 9 -23.20 -60.94 -19.79
N GLN A 10 -22.13 -61.16 -20.56
CA GLN A 10 -20.86 -60.45 -20.36
C GLN A 10 -20.95 -58.97 -20.75
N GLY A 11 -21.64 -58.64 -21.86
CA GLY A 11 -21.87 -57.25 -22.28
C GLY A 11 -22.70 -56.45 -21.28
N ARG A 12 -23.69 -57.07 -20.61
CA ARG A 12 -24.52 -56.42 -19.58
C ARG A 12 -23.74 -56.18 -18.28
N ALA A 13 -22.85 -57.08 -17.90
CA ALA A 13 -21.98 -56.90 -16.73
C ALA A 13 -20.94 -55.79 -16.95
N LEU A 14 -20.35 -55.71 -18.16
CA LEU A 14 -19.44 -54.63 -18.54
C LEU A 14 -20.14 -53.26 -18.58
N LEU A 15 -21.34 -53.17 -19.17
CA LEU A 15 -22.12 -51.93 -19.19
C LEU A 15 -22.56 -51.48 -17.79
N ALA A 16 -22.92 -52.42 -16.91
CA ALA A 16 -23.24 -52.12 -15.51
C ALA A 16 -22.02 -51.63 -14.72
N GLY A 17 -20.84 -52.22 -14.95
CA GLY A 17 -19.58 -51.79 -14.33
C GLY A 17 -19.16 -50.38 -14.78
N LEU A 18 -19.33 -50.06 -16.07
CA LEU A 18 -19.03 -48.73 -16.61
C LEU A 18 -20.00 -47.66 -16.04
N GLY A 19 -21.29 -47.99 -15.93
CA GLY A 19 -22.29 -47.11 -15.33
C GLY A 19 -22.00 -46.80 -13.86
N LEU A 20 -21.52 -47.78 -13.09
CA LEU A 20 -21.15 -47.59 -11.69
C LEU A 20 -19.92 -46.68 -11.52
N LEU A 21 -18.92 -46.81 -12.41
CA LEU A 21 -17.74 -45.95 -12.43
C LEU A 21 -18.08 -44.50 -12.80
N VAL A 22 -18.99 -44.30 -13.76
CA VAL A 22 -19.48 -42.96 -14.13
C VAL A 22 -20.27 -42.34 -12.98
N LEU A 23 -21.12 -43.10 -12.29
CA LEU A 23 -21.88 -42.61 -11.14
C LEU A 23 -20.97 -42.30 -9.93
N MET A 24 -19.94 -43.10 -9.67
CA MET A 24 -18.92 -42.76 -8.67
C MET A 24 -18.12 -41.53 -9.07
N GLY A 25 -17.73 -41.40 -10.35
CA GLY A 25 -17.03 -40.22 -10.86
C GLY A 25 -17.86 -38.94 -10.74
N LEU A 26 -19.16 -39.01 -11.07
CA LEU A 26 -20.11 -37.92 -10.86
C LEU A 26 -20.34 -37.63 -9.37
N GLY A 27 -20.42 -38.66 -8.53
CA GLY A 27 -20.55 -38.51 -7.08
C GLY A 27 -19.34 -37.81 -6.45
N VAL A 28 -18.14 -38.20 -6.85
CA VAL A 28 -16.88 -37.56 -6.42
C VAL A 28 -16.79 -36.13 -6.98
N ALA A 29 -17.16 -35.90 -8.23
CA ALA A 29 -17.17 -34.56 -8.82
C ALA A 29 -18.19 -33.63 -8.15
N LEU A 30 -19.39 -34.12 -7.82
CA LEU A 30 -20.39 -33.37 -7.05
C LEU A 30 -19.94 -33.12 -5.61
N TRP A 31 -19.29 -34.11 -4.98
CA TRP A 31 -18.75 -33.98 -3.63
C TRP A 31 -17.62 -32.94 -3.60
N LEU A 32 -16.66 -33.00 -4.53
CA LEU A 32 -15.61 -31.99 -4.68
C LEU A 32 -16.16 -30.60 -5.03
N ALA A 33 -17.18 -30.52 -5.89
CA ALA A 33 -17.85 -29.26 -6.20
C ALA A 33 -18.58 -28.67 -4.98
N ARG A 34 -19.07 -29.51 -4.06
CA ARG A 34 -19.78 -29.14 -2.84
C ARG A 34 -18.85 -28.89 -1.64
N ALA A 35 -17.71 -29.58 -1.56
CA ALA A 35 -16.73 -29.49 -0.48
C ALA A 35 -16.01 -28.13 -0.40
N GLY A 36 -16.14 -27.28 -1.44
CA GLY A 36 -15.55 -25.94 -1.43
C GLY A 36 -14.02 -25.94 -1.48
N PRO A 37 -13.39 -24.81 -1.82
CA PRO A 37 -11.94 -24.68 -1.70
C PRO A 37 -11.58 -24.62 -0.21
N THR A 38 -10.72 -25.51 0.27
CA THR A 38 -10.10 -25.38 1.61
C THR A 38 -8.76 -24.67 1.50
N VAL A 39 -8.37 -23.94 2.54
CA VAL A 39 -7.05 -23.27 2.61
C VAL A 39 -6.19 -23.92 3.69
N ARG A 40 -4.91 -24.19 3.37
CA ARG A 40 -3.94 -24.71 4.33
C ARG A 40 -3.13 -23.56 4.94
N VAL A 41 -3.10 -23.50 6.27
CA VAL A 41 -2.37 -22.49 7.05
C VAL A 41 -1.56 -23.22 8.13
N GLY A 42 -0.27 -23.41 7.86
CA GLY A 42 0.58 -24.34 8.61
C GLY A 42 0.04 -25.78 8.56
N GLU A 43 -0.21 -26.35 9.74
CA GLU A 43 -0.78 -27.69 9.91
C GLU A 43 -2.32 -27.73 9.91
N VAL A 44 -2.97 -26.56 9.81
CA VAL A 44 -4.44 -26.47 9.84
C VAL A 44 -4.99 -26.37 8.43
N THR A 45 -6.06 -27.11 8.15
CA THR A 45 -6.89 -26.93 6.95
C THR A 45 -8.18 -26.23 7.37
N ILE A 46 -8.47 -25.11 6.74
CA ILE A 46 -9.59 -24.23 7.08
C ILE A 46 -10.62 -24.32 5.96
N ASP A 47 -11.90 -24.49 6.32
CA ASP A 47 -13.03 -24.32 5.41
C ASP A 47 -13.48 -22.84 5.38
N PRO A 48 -13.23 -22.08 4.29
CA PRO A 48 -13.66 -20.69 4.16
C PRO A 48 -15.18 -20.51 4.17
N ARG A 49 -15.94 -21.59 4.02
CA ARG A 49 -17.41 -21.61 3.98
C ARG A 49 -18.04 -22.20 5.23
N ALA A 50 -17.25 -22.46 6.27
CA ALA A 50 -17.77 -22.95 7.53
C ALA A 50 -18.92 -22.05 8.02
N PRO A 51 -20.06 -22.62 8.44
CA PRO A 51 -21.17 -21.82 8.93
C PRO A 51 -20.81 -21.19 10.28
N ILE A 52 -21.18 -19.92 10.49
CA ILE A 52 -21.16 -19.31 11.83
C ILE A 52 -22.25 -19.97 12.67
N ASN A 53 -21.91 -20.47 13.85
CA ASN A 53 -22.90 -21.00 14.78
C ASN A 53 -23.56 -19.85 15.57
N PRO A 54 -24.86 -19.55 15.36
CA PRO A 54 -25.53 -18.47 16.08
C PRO A 54 -25.66 -18.71 17.59
N GLU A 55 -25.53 -19.96 18.06
CA GLU A 55 -25.61 -20.32 19.47
C GLU A 55 -24.25 -20.22 20.20
N ARG A 56 -23.14 -20.14 19.45
CA ARG A 56 -21.81 -19.93 20.01
C ARG A 56 -21.57 -18.43 20.21
N THR A 57 -21.06 -18.06 21.37
CA THR A 57 -20.49 -16.72 21.58
C THR A 57 -19.05 -16.68 21.08
N TYR A 58 -18.74 -15.69 20.24
CA TYR A 58 -17.40 -15.48 19.70
C TYR A 58 -16.75 -14.26 20.34
N ARG A 59 -15.43 -14.32 20.47
CA ARG A 59 -14.58 -13.18 20.85
C ARG A 59 -13.53 -12.99 19.77
N LEU A 60 -13.52 -11.82 19.14
CA LEU A 60 -12.53 -11.41 18.16
C LEU A 60 -11.61 -10.36 18.76
N ILE A 61 -10.31 -10.49 18.51
CA ILE A 61 -9.26 -9.54 18.88
C ILE A 61 -8.85 -8.78 17.62
N LEU A 62 -9.04 -7.47 17.62
CA LEU A 62 -8.62 -6.56 16.56
C LEU A 62 -7.45 -5.70 17.04
N TRP A 63 -6.30 -5.79 16.39
CA TRP A 63 -5.22 -4.82 16.58
C TRP A 63 -5.16 -3.88 15.40
N GLU A 64 -4.91 -2.61 15.66
CA GLU A 64 -4.96 -1.57 14.64
C GLU A 64 -3.82 -0.57 14.86
N GLU A 65 -3.00 -0.35 13.83
CA GLU A 65 -2.04 0.75 13.83
C GLU A 65 -2.77 2.10 13.86
N ASN A 66 -2.44 2.95 14.82
CA ASN A 66 -3.16 4.20 15.03
C ASN A 66 -2.90 5.21 13.90
N VAL A 67 -3.97 5.57 13.19
CA VAL A 67 -3.94 6.64 12.18
C VAL A 67 -4.16 8.00 12.84
N VAL A 68 -3.21 8.91 12.65
CA VAL A 68 -3.30 10.27 13.19
C VAL A 68 -4.16 11.14 12.27
N LEU A 69 -5.46 11.18 12.56
CA LEU A 69 -6.41 12.10 11.92
C LEU A 69 -6.41 13.43 12.67
N SER A 70 -5.86 14.49 12.08
CA SER A 70 -5.95 15.82 12.69
C SER A 70 -7.17 16.61 12.21
N GLY A 71 -7.86 17.30 13.12
CA GLY A 71 -8.81 18.37 12.77
C GLY A 71 -10.24 17.97 12.38
N ALA A 72 -10.64 16.69 12.48
CA ALA A 72 -11.96 16.24 12.01
C ALA A 72 -13.07 16.19 13.10
N GLY A 73 -12.79 16.58 14.35
CA GLY A 73 -13.73 16.46 15.48
C GLY A 73 -14.03 15.02 15.92
N THR A 74 -13.88 14.05 15.01
CA THR A 74 -13.93 12.60 15.23
C THR A 74 -12.53 12.04 15.22
N THR A 75 -12.18 11.24 16.23
CA THR A 75 -10.88 10.56 16.28
C THR A 75 -10.92 9.25 15.49
N TYR A 76 -9.77 8.74 15.08
CA TYR A 76 -9.70 7.41 14.45
C TYR A 76 -10.26 6.30 15.37
N ARG A 77 -10.08 6.46 16.69
CA ARG A 77 -10.69 5.59 17.70
C ARG A 77 -12.22 5.61 17.60
N THR A 78 -12.83 6.79 17.65
CA THR A 78 -14.30 6.93 17.58
C THR A 78 -14.86 6.33 16.29
N PHE A 79 -14.17 6.56 15.17
CA PHE A 79 -14.50 5.93 13.91
C PHE A 79 -14.50 4.40 14.02
N LEU A 80 -13.44 3.81 14.58
CA LEU A 80 -13.30 2.36 14.71
C LEU A 80 -14.34 1.77 15.67
N GLU A 81 -14.64 2.47 16.78
CA GLU A 81 -15.70 2.11 17.73
C GLU A 81 -17.06 2.01 17.02
N ASP A 82 -17.42 3.00 16.20
CA ASP A 82 -18.66 2.98 15.41
C ASP A 82 -18.69 1.81 14.40
N ARG A 83 -17.53 1.46 13.81
CA ARG A 83 -17.46 0.31 12.89
C ARG A 83 -17.66 -1.00 13.63
N VAL A 84 -16.99 -1.16 14.76
CA VAL A 84 -17.11 -2.35 15.60
C VAL A 84 -18.54 -2.52 16.09
N GLU A 85 -19.20 -1.44 16.52
CA GLU A 85 -20.59 -1.51 16.97
C GLU A 85 -21.53 -1.90 15.83
N ALA A 86 -21.39 -1.30 14.65
CA ALA A 86 -22.19 -1.69 13.48
C ALA A 86 -21.98 -3.16 13.07
N PHE A 87 -20.77 -3.71 13.26
CA PHE A 87 -20.53 -5.14 13.03
C PHE A 87 -21.26 -6.01 14.05
N ARG A 88 -21.31 -5.60 15.32
CA ARG A 88 -22.00 -6.30 16.40
C ARG A 88 -23.52 -6.30 16.23
N GLU A 89 -24.09 -5.25 15.65
CA GLU A 89 -25.52 -5.21 15.29
C GLU A 89 -25.88 -6.31 14.27
N VAL A 90 -24.99 -6.59 13.31
CA VAL A 90 -25.17 -7.66 12.31
C VAL A 90 -24.85 -9.04 12.90
N HIS A 91 -23.91 -9.11 13.84
CA HIS A 91 -23.45 -10.34 14.50
C HIS A 91 -23.59 -10.26 16.03
N PRO A 92 -24.83 -10.40 16.58
CA PRO A 92 -25.10 -10.15 17.99
C PRO A 92 -24.45 -11.17 18.95
N ASN A 93 -24.02 -12.33 18.45
CA ASN A 93 -23.29 -13.35 19.20
C ASN A 93 -21.76 -13.11 19.22
N VAL A 94 -21.29 -11.94 18.80
CA VAL A 94 -19.87 -11.62 18.67
C VAL A 94 -19.49 -10.43 19.55
N THR A 95 -18.41 -10.59 20.31
CA THR A 95 -17.71 -9.48 20.97
C THR A 95 -16.42 -9.20 20.23
N VAL A 96 -16.14 -7.92 19.95
CA VAL A 96 -14.88 -7.49 19.34
C VAL A 96 -14.14 -6.62 20.35
N GLU A 97 -12.94 -7.05 20.71
CA GLU A 97 -12.02 -6.26 21.53
C GLU A 97 -10.96 -5.66 20.62
N PHE A 98 -10.93 -4.33 20.50
CA PHE A 98 -9.94 -3.66 19.66
C PHE A 98 -8.89 -2.90 20.48
N GLN A 99 -7.66 -2.88 19.97
CA GLN A 99 -6.54 -2.15 20.53
C GLN A 99 -5.88 -1.29 19.45
N LEU A 100 -5.76 0.02 19.71
CA LEU A 100 -4.95 0.92 18.89
C LEU A 100 -3.48 0.84 19.35
N LEU A 101 -2.59 0.48 18.42
CA LEU A 101 -1.17 0.36 18.64
C LEU A 101 -0.43 1.59 18.06
N PRO A 102 0.58 2.12 18.76
CA PRO A 102 1.49 3.09 18.14
C PRO A 102 2.18 2.46 16.92
N PRO A 103 2.21 3.13 15.74
CA PRO A 103 2.77 2.54 14.51
C PRO A 103 4.20 1.99 14.67
N GLY A 104 5.06 2.66 15.44
CA GLY A 104 6.44 2.21 15.67
C GLY A 104 6.61 1.00 16.59
N GLU A 105 5.56 0.59 17.32
CA GLU A 105 5.60 -0.57 18.22
C GLU A 105 4.76 -1.75 17.73
N ALA A 106 3.80 -1.49 16.82
CA ALA A 106 2.77 -2.44 16.45
C ALA A 106 3.34 -3.75 15.87
N VAL A 107 4.33 -3.60 14.99
CA VAL A 107 5.03 -4.71 14.33
C VAL A 107 5.71 -5.63 15.35
N ASN A 108 6.53 -5.09 16.25
CA ASN A 108 7.27 -5.90 17.23
C ASN A 108 6.32 -6.63 18.18
N ARG A 109 5.18 -6.01 18.53
CA ARG A 109 4.13 -6.67 19.32
C ARG A 109 3.48 -7.82 18.57
N LEU A 110 3.19 -7.64 17.28
CA LEU A 110 2.63 -8.69 16.44
C LEU A 110 3.59 -9.88 16.31
N GLU A 111 4.89 -9.63 16.09
CA GLU A 111 5.90 -10.68 16.03
C GLU A 111 6.01 -11.46 17.34
N GLY A 112 6.01 -10.78 18.49
CA GLY A 112 5.95 -11.45 19.79
C GLY A 112 4.68 -12.29 19.98
N ALA A 113 3.53 -11.80 19.52
CA ALA A 113 2.26 -12.51 19.57
C ALA A 113 2.26 -13.76 18.68
N LEU A 114 2.81 -13.66 17.46
CA LEU A 114 3.01 -14.80 16.55
C LEU A 114 3.95 -15.84 17.16
N ALA A 115 5.08 -15.43 17.75
CA ALA A 115 6.03 -16.33 18.39
C ALA A 115 5.43 -17.11 19.57
N SER A 116 4.46 -16.52 20.28
CA SER A 116 3.70 -17.17 21.35
C SER A 116 2.46 -17.93 20.88
N GLY A 117 2.18 -17.91 19.56
CA GLY A 117 1.01 -18.54 18.96
C GLY A 117 -0.32 -17.86 19.28
N GLN A 118 -0.30 -16.62 19.77
CA GLN A 118 -1.48 -15.85 20.14
C GLN A 118 -1.57 -14.50 19.40
N PRO A 119 -1.47 -14.46 18.05
CA PRO A 119 -1.73 -13.22 17.31
C PRO A 119 -3.20 -12.78 17.46
N PRO A 120 -3.51 -11.49 17.19
CA PRO A 120 -4.90 -11.04 17.09
C PRO A 120 -5.62 -11.78 15.95
N ASP A 121 -6.96 -11.80 15.97
CA ASP A 121 -7.73 -12.35 14.85
C ASP A 121 -7.58 -11.48 13.59
N VAL A 122 -7.58 -10.16 13.76
CA VAL A 122 -7.42 -9.17 12.68
C VAL A 122 -6.38 -8.13 13.06
N TYR A 123 -5.50 -7.77 12.12
CA TYR A 123 -4.49 -6.72 12.26
C TYR A 123 -4.61 -5.67 11.15
N GLY A 124 -4.91 -4.42 11.50
CA GLY A 124 -4.87 -3.28 10.58
C GLY A 124 -3.47 -2.68 10.51
N SER A 125 -2.80 -2.84 9.37
CA SER A 125 -1.45 -2.34 9.14
C SER A 125 -1.42 -1.18 8.15
N LEU A 126 -0.55 -0.19 8.39
CA LEU A 126 -0.28 0.94 7.48
C LEU A 126 0.87 0.66 6.50
N SER A 127 1.57 -0.45 6.69
CA SER A 127 2.68 -0.96 5.87
C SER A 127 2.68 -2.49 5.95
N PRO A 128 1.70 -3.17 5.33
CA PRO A 128 1.55 -4.61 5.44
C PRO A 128 2.76 -5.33 4.85
N ARG A 129 3.07 -6.49 5.43
CA ARG A 129 4.04 -7.45 4.93
C ARG A 129 3.54 -8.86 5.19
N LEU A 130 4.22 -9.85 4.63
CA LEU A 130 3.97 -11.23 4.95
C LEU A 130 4.60 -11.57 6.31
N PHE A 131 3.79 -12.12 7.20
CA PHE A 131 4.21 -12.61 8.50
C PHE A 131 4.29 -14.14 8.48
N ASP A 132 4.38 -14.77 9.65
CA ASP A 132 4.43 -16.22 9.76
C ASP A 132 3.22 -16.89 9.08
N ARG A 133 3.48 -17.55 7.96
CA ARG A 133 2.50 -18.27 7.12
C ARG A 133 1.88 -19.47 7.83
N ASN A 134 2.44 -19.90 8.95
CA ASN A 134 1.77 -20.86 9.80
C ASN A 134 0.53 -20.25 10.43
N TYR A 135 0.43 -18.92 10.60
CA TYR A 135 -0.67 -18.24 11.27
C TYR A 135 -1.49 -17.34 10.34
N GLN A 136 -0.83 -16.61 9.42
CA GLN A 136 -1.52 -15.69 8.52
C GLN A 136 -2.39 -16.46 7.52
N VAL A 137 -3.63 -16.00 7.33
CA VAL A 137 -4.62 -16.64 6.48
C VAL A 137 -4.79 -15.83 5.20
N PRO A 138 -4.62 -16.41 4.00
CA PRO A 138 -4.84 -15.70 2.76
C PRO A 138 -6.34 -15.46 2.52
N VAL A 139 -6.67 -14.32 1.91
CA VAL A 139 -8.04 -13.77 1.83
C VAL A 139 -8.77 -14.19 0.56
N ASP A 140 -8.06 -14.56 -0.51
CA ASP A 140 -8.65 -14.91 -1.81
C ASP A 140 -9.58 -16.12 -1.71
N ALA A 141 -9.28 -17.07 -0.81
CA ALA A 141 -10.14 -18.23 -0.53
C ALA A 141 -11.50 -17.86 0.10
N PHE A 142 -11.63 -16.66 0.67
CA PHE A 142 -12.83 -16.16 1.36
C PHE A 142 -13.66 -15.20 0.51
N LEU A 143 -13.23 -14.90 -0.72
CA LEU A 143 -14.02 -14.10 -1.64
C LEU A 143 -15.26 -14.88 -2.13
N PRO A 144 -16.42 -14.22 -2.29
CA PRO A 144 -17.54 -14.78 -3.04
C PRO A 144 -17.05 -15.19 -4.44
N ARG A 145 -17.58 -16.27 -5.04
CA ARG A 145 -17.22 -16.60 -6.44
C ARG A 145 -17.84 -15.61 -7.42
N ALA A 146 -17.10 -15.30 -8.49
CA ALA A 146 -17.32 -14.38 -9.62
C ALA A 146 -18.72 -14.41 -10.28
N ARG A 147 -19.73 -14.06 -9.50
CA ARG A 147 -21.07 -13.70 -9.95
C ARG A 147 -21.36 -12.36 -9.30
N ASP A 148 -21.69 -11.36 -10.13
CA ASP A 148 -22.17 -10.02 -9.82
C ASP A 148 -22.24 -9.69 -8.31
N GLY A 149 -21.26 -8.91 -7.83
CA GLY A 149 -21.14 -8.52 -6.41
C GLY A 149 -19.80 -8.84 -5.74
N GLU A 150 -18.79 -9.34 -6.46
CA GLU A 150 -17.43 -9.43 -5.94
C GLU A 150 -16.86 -8.04 -5.65
N PRO A 151 -16.16 -7.85 -4.51
CA PRO A 151 -15.45 -6.60 -4.25
C PRO A 151 -14.35 -6.44 -5.30
N HIS A 152 -14.47 -5.41 -6.14
CA HIS A 152 -13.42 -5.06 -7.08
C HIS A 152 -12.44 -4.10 -6.40
N PHE A 153 -11.17 -4.48 -6.39
CA PHE A 153 -10.09 -3.68 -5.83
C PHE A 153 -9.27 -3.01 -6.93
N LEU A 154 -8.57 -1.93 -6.58
CA LEU A 154 -7.49 -1.38 -7.41
C LEU A 154 -6.47 -2.49 -7.72
N PRO A 155 -6.14 -2.73 -9.00
CA PRO A 155 -5.18 -3.76 -9.38
C PRO A 155 -3.84 -3.64 -8.65
N ALA A 156 -3.28 -2.42 -8.57
CA ALA A 156 -2.03 -2.16 -7.86
C ALA A 156 -2.08 -2.57 -6.38
N ALA A 157 -3.21 -2.32 -5.69
CA ALA A 157 -3.37 -2.70 -4.29
C ALA A 157 -3.53 -4.22 -4.10
N TRP A 158 -4.20 -4.88 -5.05
CA TRP A 158 -4.41 -6.32 -5.04
C TRP A 158 -3.10 -7.07 -5.31
N GLU A 159 -2.36 -6.65 -6.33
CA GLU A 159 -1.05 -7.19 -6.71
C GLU A 159 -0.03 -7.02 -5.58
N ALA A 160 0.01 -5.85 -4.94
CA ALA A 160 0.90 -5.57 -3.82
C ALA A 160 0.71 -6.48 -2.59
N LEU A 161 -0.46 -7.09 -2.42
CA LEU A 161 -0.73 -8.07 -1.35
C LEU A 161 -0.66 -9.53 -1.85
N THR A 162 -0.29 -9.74 -3.10
CA THR A 162 -0.18 -11.06 -3.71
C THR A 162 1.23 -11.62 -3.52
N ALA A 163 1.32 -12.82 -2.95
CA ALA A 163 2.57 -13.59 -2.89
C ALA A 163 2.25 -15.07 -3.10
N ASP A 164 3.04 -15.76 -3.91
CA ASP A 164 2.85 -17.18 -4.28
C ASP A 164 1.45 -17.49 -4.83
N GLY A 165 0.89 -16.56 -5.61
CA GLY A 165 -0.42 -16.70 -6.22
C GLY A 165 -1.61 -16.60 -5.25
N GLN A 166 -1.37 -16.20 -4.00
CA GLN A 166 -2.41 -15.97 -2.98
C GLN A 166 -2.38 -14.52 -2.52
N VAL A 167 -3.53 -14.02 -2.06
CA VAL A 167 -3.63 -12.64 -1.55
C VAL A 167 -3.66 -12.68 -0.03
N TRP A 168 -2.74 -11.99 0.62
CA TRP A 168 -2.45 -12.18 2.05
C TRP A 168 -3.08 -11.12 2.97
N GLY A 169 -3.89 -10.21 2.42
CA GLY A 169 -4.59 -9.19 3.17
C GLY A 169 -5.72 -8.53 2.39
N TRP A 170 -6.63 -7.88 3.10
CA TRP A 170 -7.69 -7.06 2.54
C TRP A 170 -7.16 -5.64 2.29
N PRO A 171 -7.05 -5.18 1.03
CA PRO A 171 -6.58 -3.83 0.74
C PRO A 171 -7.55 -2.77 1.28
N ARG A 172 -7.02 -1.71 1.92
CA ARG A 172 -7.82 -0.61 2.46
C ARG A 172 -7.73 0.64 1.60
N TRP A 173 -6.55 1.25 1.53
CA TRP A 173 -6.29 2.44 0.75
C TRP A 173 -4.82 2.54 0.35
N ILE A 174 -4.59 3.20 -0.77
CA ILE A 174 -3.27 3.61 -1.24
C ILE A 174 -3.06 5.06 -0.80
N ARG A 175 -1.94 5.36 -0.13
CA ARG A 175 -1.58 6.70 0.38
C ARG A 175 -0.31 7.20 -0.29
N PHE A 176 -0.22 8.50 -0.56
CA PHE A 176 0.86 9.05 -1.37
C PHE A 176 1.81 9.94 -0.57
N ILE A 177 3.09 9.86 -0.92
CA ILE A 177 4.09 10.85 -0.52
C ILE A 177 4.22 11.82 -1.67
N THR A 178 3.99 13.10 -1.39
CA THR A 178 3.79 14.11 -2.44
C THR A 178 4.81 15.21 -2.37
N TRP A 179 4.83 16.03 -3.40
CA TRP A 179 5.35 17.40 -3.36
C TRP A 179 4.16 18.33 -3.13
N ALA A 180 4.31 19.33 -2.26
CA ALA A 180 3.27 20.34 -2.06
C ALA A 180 3.72 21.68 -2.64
N GLY A 181 2.93 22.21 -3.57
CA GLY A 181 3.20 23.46 -4.26
C GLY A 181 2.15 24.52 -3.99
N ARG A 182 2.53 25.77 -4.25
CA ARG A 182 1.62 26.91 -4.33
C ARG A 182 1.16 27.12 -5.75
N ARG A 183 -0.15 26.95 -5.99
CA ARG A 183 -0.74 27.00 -7.32
C ARG A 183 -0.45 28.33 -8.01
N SER A 184 -0.67 29.47 -7.35
CA SER A 184 -0.47 30.77 -7.99
C SER A 184 1.00 30.99 -8.42
N LEU A 185 1.94 30.51 -7.61
CA LEU A 185 3.38 30.65 -7.89
C LEU A 185 3.82 29.76 -9.05
N LEU A 186 3.31 28.53 -9.13
CA LEU A 186 3.62 27.59 -10.20
C LEU A 186 2.93 27.96 -11.52
N ALA A 187 1.65 28.35 -11.49
CA ALA A 187 0.94 28.78 -12.68
C ALA A 187 1.60 30.03 -13.31
N GLY A 188 2.17 30.92 -12.49
CA GLY A 188 2.92 32.09 -12.94
C GLY A 188 4.18 31.79 -13.75
N THR A 189 4.66 30.54 -13.76
CA THR A 189 5.85 30.11 -14.54
C THR A 189 5.48 29.51 -15.89
N GLY A 190 4.18 29.45 -16.22
CA GLY A 190 3.67 28.79 -17.42
C GLY A 190 3.54 27.27 -17.29
N LEU A 191 3.72 26.70 -16.09
CA LEU A 191 3.43 25.29 -15.83
C LEU A 191 1.92 25.06 -15.87
N ASP A 192 1.46 24.09 -16.66
CA ASP A 192 0.12 23.55 -16.50
C ASP A 192 0.08 22.70 -15.23
N VAL A 193 -0.38 23.32 -14.14
CA VAL A 193 -0.37 22.74 -12.80
C VAL A 193 -1.31 21.54 -12.70
N ASP A 194 -2.44 21.55 -13.40
CA ASP A 194 -3.41 20.45 -13.35
C ASP A 194 -2.93 19.25 -14.17
N GLN A 195 -2.34 19.50 -15.35
CA GLN A 195 -1.68 18.46 -16.10
C GLN A 195 -0.51 17.86 -15.33
N ALA A 196 0.35 18.69 -14.71
CA ALA A 196 1.48 18.21 -13.90
C ALA A 196 1.02 17.36 -12.70
N ALA A 197 -0.10 17.72 -12.07
CA ALA A 197 -0.68 16.94 -11.00
C ALA A 197 -1.23 15.60 -11.51
N GLN A 198 -1.92 15.56 -12.64
CA GLN A 198 -2.56 14.33 -13.14
C GLN A 198 -1.60 13.38 -13.86
N GLU A 199 -0.68 13.91 -14.66
CA GLU A 199 0.17 13.14 -15.60
C GLU A 199 1.65 13.11 -15.20
N GLY A 200 1.96 13.80 -14.10
CA GLY A 200 3.33 14.07 -13.69
C GLY A 200 3.99 15.13 -14.55
N TRP A 201 5.25 15.37 -14.24
CA TRP A 201 6.08 16.44 -14.79
C TRP A 201 7.52 15.96 -14.82
N THR A 202 8.27 16.41 -15.82
CA THR A 202 9.64 15.93 -16.03
C THR A 202 10.66 16.74 -15.23
N PHE A 203 11.87 16.22 -15.06
CA PHE A 203 12.99 16.96 -14.46
C PHE A 203 13.23 18.32 -15.13
N PRO A 204 13.29 18.45 -16.48
CA PRO A 204 13.39 19.76 -17.12
C PRO A 204 12.22 20.70 -16.79
N GLN A 205 10.97 20.21 -16.83
CA GLN A 205 9.79 21.02 -16.50
C GLN A 205 9.82 21.49 -15.05
N ALA A 206 10.21 20.60 -14.13
CA ALA A 206 10.33 20.90 -12.71
C ALA A 206 11.42 21.94 -12.44
N LEU A 207 12.63 21.76 -12.99
CA LEU A 207 13.72 22.73 -12.83
C LEU A 207 13.34 24.11 -13.37
N ALA A 208 12.76 24.18 -14.57
CA ALA A 208 12.35 25.43 -15.19
C ALA A 208 11.29 26.16 -14.36
N SER A 209 10.27 25.44 -13.89
CA SER A 209 9.18 26.00 -13.09
C SER A 209 9.68 26.42 -11.70
N LEU A 210 10.44 25.56 -11.01
CA LEU A 210 10.93 25.85 -9.66
C LEU A 210 11.93 27.00 -9.64
N ALA A 211 12.78 27.16 -10.66
CA ALA A 211 13.69 28.30 -10.76
C ALA A 211 12.96 29.65 -10.83
N GLN A 212 11.74 29.67 -11.39
CA GLN A 212 10.92 30.87 -11.56
C GLN A 212 9.88 31.07 -10.45
N ALA A 213 9.38 30.00 -9.83
CA ALA A 213 8.27 30.04 -8.87
C ALA A 213 8.51 30.99 -7.68
N GLY A 214 9.77 31.28 -7.35
CA GLY A 214 10.15 32.24 -6.33
C GLY A 214 10.17 33.70 -6.78
N GLY A 215 9.75 34.02 -8.00
CA GLY A 215 9.78 35.39 -8.57
C GLY A 215 11.17 36.02 -8.57
N GLY A 216 12.22 35.20 -8.49
CA GLY A 216 13.59 35.66 -8.28
C GLY A 216 13.84 36.35 -6.93
N GLN A 217 13.04 36.09 -5.89
CA GLN A 217 13.22 36.66 -4.54
C GLN A 217 13.23 35.62 -3.42
N MET A 218 12.56 34.48 -3.60
CA MET A 218 12.48 33.41 -2.62
C MET A 218 12.90 32.06 -3.20
N PRO A 219 13.18 31.04 -2.37
CA PRO A 219 13.47 29.69 -2.85
C PRO A 219 12.28 29.10 -3.62
N GLY A 220 12.56 28.47 -4.75
CA GLY A 220 11.57 27.73 -5.53
C GLY A 220 11.22 26.39 -4.90
N LEU A 221 12.22 25.71 -4.34
CA LEU A 221 12.10 24.40 -3.71
C LEU A 221 12.79 24.42 -2.34
N LEU A 222 12.17 23.79 -1.35
CA LEU A 222 12.84 23.41 -0.10
C LEU A 222 12.63 21.91 0.17
N VAL A 223 13.71 21.25 0.55
CA VAL A 223 13.77 19.80 0.77
C VAL A 223 14.06 19.45 2.23
N HIS A 224 13.85 18.20 2.63
CA HIS A 224 14.51 17.62 3.80
C HIS A 224 15.78 16.88 3.32
N PRO A 225 16.98 17.46 3.49
CA PRO A 225 18.18 17.05 2.73
C PRO A 225 18.71 15.65 3.06
N GLN A 226 18.33 15.09 4.21
CA GLN A 226 18.77 13.77 4.66
C GLN A 226 17.64 12.73 4.67
N GLU A 227 16.46 13.07 4.15
CA GLU A 227 15.32 12.14 4.16
C GLU A 227 15.45 11.14 3.00
N PRO A 228 15.63 9.83 3.27
CA PRO A 228 15.76 8.79 2.24
C PRO A 228 14.62 8.76 1.22
N GLU A 229 13.41 9.10 1.68
CA GLU A 229 12.21 9.19 0.85
C GLU A 229 12.34 10.14 -0.33
N LEU A 230 13.17 11.19 -0.21
CA LEU A 230 13.40 12.12 -1.32
C LEU A 230 13.93 11.40 -2.56
N VAL A 231 14.97 10.58 -2.40
CA VAL A 231 15.57 9.87 -3.54
C VAL A 231 14.73 8.67 -3.94
N ARG A 232 14.18 7.90 -2.98
CA ARG A 232 13.28 6.78 -3.33
C ARG A 232 12.10 7.22 -4.18
N SER A 233 11.48 8.35 -3.82
CA SER A 233 10.31 8.85 -4.54
C SER A 233 10.65 9.25 -5.99
N LEU A 234 11.84 9.80 -6.22
CA LEU A 234 12.34 10.16 -7.56
C LEU A 234 12.73 8.91 -8.38
N MET A 235 13.37 7.92 -7.75
CA MET A 235 13.72 6.65 -8.39
C MET A 235 12.48 5.87 -8.80
N ALA A 236 11.48 5.79 -7.93
CA ALA A 236 10.19 5.17 -8.24
C ALA A 236 9.48 5.88 -9.39
N ALA A 237 9.44 7.22 -9.37
CA ALA A 237 8.85 8.03 -10.45
C ALA A 237 9.60 7.86 -11.80
N GLY A 238 10.89 7.53 -11.76
CA GLY A 238 11.68 7.18 -12.95
C GLY A 238 11.48 5.76 -13.48
N GLY A 239 10.75 4.91 -12.76
CA GLY A 239 10.49 3.53 -13.16
C GLY A 239 11.45 2.49 -12.55
N HIS A 240 12.27 2.87 -11.57
CA HIS A 240 13.30 1.99 -10.98
C HIS A 240 12.84 1.29 -9.69
N GLY A 241 11.54 1.33 -9.37
CA GLY A 241 11.02 0.77 -8.13
C GLY A 241 11.51 1.51 -6.87
N LEU A 242 11.27 0.93 -5.70
CA LEU A 242 11.56 1.58 -4.42
C LEU A 242 12.97 1.36 -3.88
N MET A 243 13.66 0.29 -4.30
CA MET A 243 15.13 0.07 -4.21
C MET A 243 15.47 -1.41 -4.43
N LEU A 244 14.71 -2.33 -3.84
CA LEU A 244 14.85 -3.77 -4.08
C LEU A 244 13.71 -4.30 -4.96
N GLN A 245 14.00 -5.35 -5.71
CA GLN A 245 13.04 -6.15 -6.45
C GLN A 245 13.54 -7.59 -6.52
N GLU A 246 12.74 -8.54 -6.04
CA GLU A 246 13.05 -9.98 -6.07
C GLU A 246 14.44 -10.29 -5.47
N GLY A 247 14.73 -9.70 -4.31
CA GLY A 247 15.97 -9.83 -3.56
C GLY A 247 17.17 -9.11 -4.16
N SER A 248 17.01 -8.41 -5.28
CA SER A 248 18.10 -7.73 -5.98
C SER A 248 17.96 -6.20 -5.97
N LEU A 249 19.07 -5.48 -6.12
CA LEU A 249 19.04 -4.02 -6.27
C LEU A 249 18.37 -3.65 -7.60
N ALA A 250 17.23 -2.97 -7.54
CA ALA A 250 16.48 -2.50 -8.70
C ALA A 250 17.09 -1.22 -9.30
N TRP A 251 17.86 -0.49 -8.51
CA TRP A 251 18.46 0.78 -8.91
C TRP A 251 19.77 0.56 -9.68
N SER A 252 19.89 1.14 -10.87
CA SER A 252 21.15 1.18 -11.60
C SER A 252 21.99 2.40 -11.22
N GLN A 253 23.31 2.33 -11.45
CA GLN A 253 24.20 3.48 -11.27
C GLN A 253 23.75 4.70 -12.10
N ASP A 254 23.39 4.49 -13.37
CA ASP A 254 22.96 5.56 -14.27
C ASP A 254 21.70 6.27 -13.76
N ALA A 255 20.73 5.51 -13.23
CA ALA A 255 19.52 6.08 -12.66
C ALA A 255 19.80 6.89 -11.38
N ILE A 256 20.72 6.40 -10.53
CA ILE A 256 21.19 7.13 -9.35
C ILE A 256 21.89 8.43 -9.77
N GLU A 257 22.72 8.39 -10.81
CA GLU A 257 23.40 9.58 -11.36
C GLU A 257 22.40 10.61 -11.89
N GLU A 258 21.39 10.18 -12.63
CA GLU A 258 20.37 11.08 -13.18
C GLU A 258 19.59 11.79 -12.06
N VAL A 259 19.15 11.06 -11.02
CA VAL A 259 18.48 11.65 -9.85
C VAL A 259 19.42 12.57 -9.07
N ALA A 260 20.69 12.20 -8.89
CA ALA A 260 21.68 13.05 -8.23
C ALA A 260 21.91 14.36 -9.01
N ALA A 261 22.03 14.28 -10.33
CA ALA A 261 22.19 15.43 -11.20
C ALA A 261 20.97 16.36 -11.13
N PHE A 262 19.75 15.82 -11.11
CA PHE A 262 18.54 16.61 -10.89
C PHE A 262 18.55 17.34 -9.54
N LEU A 263 18.90 16.67 -8.45
CA LEU A 263 18.92 17.29 -7.12
C LEU A 263 20.00 18.38 -6.98
N VAL A 264 21.19 18.15 -7.54
CA VAL A 264 22.27 19.16 -7.58
C VAL A 264 21.85 20.35 -8.43
N ALA A 265 21.28 20.13 -9.62
CA ALA A 265 20.74 21.19 -10.46
C ALA A 265 19.62 21.96 -9.75
N ALA A 266 18.73 21.28 -9.02
CA ALA A 266 17.67 21.91 -8.26
C ALA A 266 18.25 22.82 -7.16
N ARG A 267 19.28 22.37 -6.42
CA ARG A 267 19.96 23.22 -5.42
C ARG A 267 20.52 24.49 -6.04
N GLN A 268 21.15 24.38 -7.22
CA GLN A 268 21.76 25.51 -7.92
C GLN A 268 20.73 26.48 -8.52
N GLN A 269 19.66 25.96 -9.13
CA GLN A 269 18.73 26.76 -9.93
C GLN A 269 17.56 27.33 -9.12
N THR A 270 17.18 26.69 -8.01
CA THR A 270 15.97 27.05 -7.24
C THR A 270 16.25 27.93 -6.02
N ARG A 271 17.48 28.45 -5.90
CA ARG A 271 17.92 29.34 -4.81
C ARG A 271 17.73 28.73 -3.42
N MET A 272 17.97 27.43 -3.28
CA MET A 272 17.94 26.80 -1.96
C MET A 272 18.99 27.47 -1.04
N PRO A 273 18.69 27.66 0.25
CA PRO A 273 19.66 28.20 1.20
C PRO A 273 20.90 27.31 1.33
N ARG A 274 22.07 27.91 1.55
CA ARG A 274 23.32 27.16 1.78
C ARG A 274 23.21 26.19 2.97
N ASN A 275 22.59 26.63 4.07
CA ASN A 275 22.31 25.77 5.21
C ASN A 275 20.94 25.09 5.01
N LEU A 276 20.95 23.93 4.35
CA LEU A 276 19.73 23.16 4.07
C LEU A 276 19.10 22.58 5.33
N GLU A 277 19.87 22.23 6.35
CA GLU A 277 19.34 21.65 7.59
C GLU A 277 18.51 22.68 8.39
N ALA A 278 18.99 23.92 8.47
CA ALA A 278 18.22 25.02 9.05
C ALA A 278 16.97 25.32 8.19
N ALA A 279 17.12 25.33 6.86
CA ALA A 279 16.00 25.57 5.95
C ALA A 279 14.93 24.46 6.03
N ALA A 280 15.33 23.20 6.23
CA ALA A 280 14.44 22.06 6.38
C ALA A 280 13.57 22.18 7.64
N ARG A 281 14.15 22.65 8.75
CA ARG A 281 13.41 22.91 10.01
C ARG A 281 12.35 24.00 9.86
N GLU A 282 12.60 25.00 9.01
CA GLU A 282 11.67 26.10 8.74
C GLU A 282 10.77 25.86 7.52
N ARG A 283 10.94 24.74 6.79
CA ARG A 283 10.34 24.46 5.48
C ARG A 283 8.82 24.63 5.49
N VAL A 284 8.15 24.01 6.46
CA VAL A 284 6.68 24.08 6.60
C VAL A 284 6.24 25.50 6.92
N ALA A 285 6.89 26.16 7.88
CA ALA A 285 6.54 27.54 8.26
C ALA A 285 6.70 28.51 7.08
N ARG A 286 7.79 28.39 6.31
CA ARG A 286 8.01 29.20 5.10
C ARG A 286 6.96 28.93 4.02
N PHE A 287 6.54 27.67 3.84
CA PHE A 287 5.48 27.31 2.89
C PHE A 287 4.14 27.93 3.29
N LEU A 288 3.76 27.80 4.56
CA LEU A 288 2.53 28.42 5.10
C LEU A 288 2.53 29.95 4.93
N GLN A 289 3.69 30.59 5.07
CA GLN A 289 3.87 32.04 4.89
C GLN A 289 3.99 32.49 3.42
N GLY A 290 3.96 31.58 2.44
CA GLY A 290 4.13 31.94 1.03
C GLY A 290 5.55 32.38 0.67
N ARG A 291 6.56 31.88 1.38
CA ARG A 291 7.98 32.22 1.20
C ARG A 291 8.79 31.12 0.49
N VAL A 292 8.11 30.14 -0.10
CA VAL A 292 8.69 29.09 -0.94
C VAL A 292 7.62 28.59 -1.91
N GLY A 293 8.02 28.27 -3.15
CA GLY A 293 7.12 27.74 -4.17
C GLY A 293 6.63 26.31 -3.87
N VAL A 294 7.57 25.40 -3.62
CA VAL A 294 7.30 23.97 -3.42
C VAL A 294 8.12 23.41 -2.26
N ILE A 295 7.53 22.46 -1.52
CA ILE A 295 8.22 21.70 -0.47
C ILE A 295 8.10 20.20 -0.69
N THR A 296 9.14 19.45 -0.34
CA THR A 296 9.19 17.98 -0.48
C THR A 296 10.16 17.33 0.51
N PRO A 297 10.01 16.03 0.85
CA PRO A 297 8.78 15.25 0.70
C PRO A 297 7.69 15.74 1.66
N VAL A 298 6.45 15.46 1.30
CA VAL A 298 5.26 15.73 2.11
C VAL A 298 4.54 14.41 2.35
N ARG A 299 4.65 13.93 3.59
CA ARG A 299 3.94 12.74 4.07
C ARG A 299 2.43 13.00 4.19
N PRO A 300 1.57 11.97 4.14
CA PRO A 300 0.12 12.13 4.18
C PRO A 300 -0.40 13.01 5.32
N GLU A 301 0.16 12.87 6.52
CA GLU A 301 -0.26 13.63 7.71
C GLU A 301 0.07 15.13 7.56
N LEU A 302 1.22 15.44 6.97
CA LEU A 302 1.60 16.82 6.67
C LEU A 302 0.72 17.39 5.55
N ALA A 303 0.45 16.64 4.48
CA ALA A 303 -0.45 17.07 3.42
C ALA A 303 -1.86 17.38 3.96
N ALA A 304 -2.38 16.53 4.85
CA ALA A 304 -3.64 16.75 5.56
C ALA A 304 -3.59 18.05 6.39
N HIS A 305 -2.48 18.31 7.08
CA HIS A 305 -2.31 19.57 7.82
C HIS A 305 -2.28 20.78 6.88
N LEU A 306 -1.60 20.68 5.74
CA LEU A 306 -1.55 21.73 4.73
C LEU A 306 -2.95 22.04 4.17
N LEU A 307 -3.76 21.03 3.88
CA LEU A 307 -5.15 21.25 3.42
C LEU A 307 -6.02 22.09 4.36
N ARG A 308 -5.75 21.97 5.66
CA ARG A 308 -6.52 22.68 6.69
C ARG A 308 -6.00 24.10 6.95
N THR A 309 -4.79 24.39 6.50
CA THR A 309 -4.08 25.63 6.85
C THR A 309 -3.81 26.53 5.65
N VAL A 310 -3.69 25.96 4.46
CA VAL A 310 -3.52 26.67 3.19
C VAL A 310 -4.88 26.71 2.49
N PRO A 311 -5.28 27.85 1.88
CA PRO A 311 -6.47 27.91 1.04
C PRO A 311 -6.45 26.81 -0.02
N ARG A 312 -7.56 26.10 -0.22
CA ARG A 312 -7.61 24.86 -1.02
C ARG A 312 -7.27 25.11 -2.48
N GLU A 313 -7.69 26.25 -3.00
CA GLU A 313 -7.39 26.74 -4.35
C GLU A 313 -5.89 27.04 -4.55
N GLU A 314 -5.16 27.27 -3.46
CA GLU A 314 -3.74 27.64 -3.50
C GLU A 314 -2.81 26.45 -3.23
N LEU A 315 -3.28 25.41 -2.55
CA LEU A 315 -2.52 24.17 -2.37
C LEU A 315 -2.67 23.27 -3.60
N VAL A 316 -1.55 22.85 -4.17
CA VAL A 316 -1.50 21.73 -5.13
C VAL A 316 -0.61 20.62 -4.61
N LEU A 317 -1.05 19.37 -4.78
CA LEU A 317 -0.22 18.20 -4.59
C LEU A 317 0.27 17.74 -5.96
N LEU A 318 1.57 17.47 -6.06
CA LEU A 318 2.23 16.99 -7.26
C LEU A 318 2.91 15.65 -6.96
N PRO A 319 2.98 14.72 -7.93
CA PRO A 319 3.84 13.56 -7.79
C PRO A 319 5.32 14.03 -7.85
N PRO A 320 6.29 13.22 -7.41
CA PRO A 320 7.69 13.50 -7.70
C PRO A 320 7.89 13.68 -9.20
N PRO A 321 8.75 14.62 -9.64
CA PRO A 321 9.08 14.72 -11.04
C PRO A 321 9.89 13.50 -11.47
N ARG A 322 9.96 13.26 -12.79
CA ARG A 322 10.58 12.07 -13.37
C ARG A 322 11.54 12.41 -14.52
N PRO A 323 12.47 11.53 -14.88
CA PRO A 323 13.19 11.63 -16.15
C PRO A 323 12.24 11.75 -17.34
N GLU A 324 12.72 12.41 -18.39
CA GLU A 324 11.97 12.51 -19.63
C GLU A 324 11.88 11.13 -20.31
N GLY A 325 10.69 10.73 -20.73
CA GLY A 325 10.46 9.42 -21.36
C GLY A 325 10.27 8.23 -20.42
N SER A 326 10.48 8.38 -19.11
CA SER A 326 10.14 7.36 -18.11
C SER A 326 8.64 7.02 -18.11
N PRO A 327 8.21 5.86 -17.56
CA PRO A 327 6.79 5.61 -17.28
C PRO A 327 6.23 6.59 -16.24
N PHE A 328 4.91 6.69 -16.12
CA PHE A 328 4.26 7.43 -15.04
C PHE A 328 4.02 6.49 -13.88
N HIS A 329 4.88 6.55 -12.86
CA HIS A 329 4.77 5.82 -11.61
C HIS A 329 4.71 6.79 -10.43
N VAL A 330 3.95 6.44 -9.40
CA VAL A 330 3.81 7.26 -8.20
C VAL A 330 4.15 6.42 -6.96
N PRO A 331 5.17 6.79 -6.17
CA PRO A 331 5.48 6.09 -4.93
C PRO A 331 4.32 6.20 -3.95
N ALA A 332 3.93 5.07 -3.38
CA ALA A 332 2.78 4.99 -2.50
C ALA A 332 3.00 3.98 -1.35
N GLY A 333 2.28 4.19 -0.25
CA GLY A 333 2.09 3.18 0.78
C GLY A 333 0.73 2.50 0.60
N LEU A 334 0.63 1.25 1.02
CA LEU A 334 -0.63 0.50 1.08
C LEU A 334 -0.99 0.26 2.54
N ALA A 335 -2.26 0.40 2.90
CA ALA A 335 -2.79 -0.12 4.16
C ALA A 335 -3.65 -1.36 3.89
N ALA A 336 -3.63 -2.32 4.82
CA ALA A 336 -4.39 -3.56 4.68
C ALA A 336 -4.86 -4.09 6.04
N TYR A 337 -5.92 -4.92 6.02
CA TYR A 337 -6.24 -5.82 7.12
C TYR A 337 -5.68 -7.22 6.86
N LEU A 338 -4.88 -7.72 7.80
CA LEU A 338 -4.35 -9.08 7.81
C LEU A 338 -5.15 -9.92 8.80
N VAL A 339 -5.34 -11.20 8.50
CA VAL A 339 -6.11 -12.14 9.35
C VAL A 339 -5.22 -13.29 9.78
N PHE A 340 -5.31 -13.68 11.05
CA PHE A 340 -4.51 -14.76 11.62
C PHE A 340 -5.38 -15.80 12.33
N ARG A 341 -4.93 -17.05 12.27
CA ARG A 341 -5.36 -18.09 13.22
C ARG A 341 -4.52 -18.04 14.49
N GLN A 342 -4.94 -18.75 15.54
CA GLN A 342 -4.19 -18.90 16.79
C GLN A 342 -3.79 -20.35 17.06
N THR A 343 -2.94 -20.57 18.06
CA THR A 343 -2.61 -21.85 18.66
C THR A 343 -3.08 -21.86 20.12
N PRO A 344 -3.97 -22.78 20.55
CA PRO A 344 -4.64 -23.79 19.72
C PRO A 344 -5.61 -23.16 18.71
N TYR A 345 -5.86 -23.89 17.62
CA TYR A 345 -6.80 -23.46 16.57
C TYR A 345 -8.22 -23.30 17.13
N GLN A 346 -8.87 -22.19 16.81
CA GLN A 346 -10.16 -21.80 17.39
C GLN A 346 -11.39 -22.25 16.59
N GLY A 347 -11.17 -22.85 15.42
CA GLY A 347 -12.21 -23.37 14.53
C GLY A 347 -12.39 -22.56 13.24
N ASP A 348 -12.95 -23.20 12.23
CA ASP A 348 -13.18 -22.61 10.91
C ASP A 348 -14.18 -21.45 10.97
N ASP A 349 -15.19 -21.58 11.82
CA ASP A 349 -16.20 -20.56 12.10
C ASP A 349 -15.59 -19.28 12.70
N GLN A 350 -14.62 -19.40 13.61
CA GLN A 350 -13.85 -18.26 14.15
C GLN A 350 -13.06 -17.57 13.03
N THR A 351 -12.28 -18.31 12.24
CA THR A 351 -11.46 -17.74 11.16
C THR A 351 -12.32 -17.04 10.11
N ARG A 352 -13.42 -17.68 9.71
CA ARG A 352 -14.39 -17.13 8.76
C ARG A 352 -15.06 -15.87 9.31
N LEU A 353 -15.30 -15.79 10.62
CA LEU A 353 -15.82 -14.58 11.27
C LEU A 353 -14.78 -13.46 11.36
N ALA A 354 -13.50 -13.77 11.60
CA ALA A 354 -12.42 -12.78 11.52
C ALA A 354 -12.27 -12.19 10.10
N MET A 355 -12.38 -13.04 9.08
CA MET A 355 -12.41 -12.61 7.68
C MET A 355 -13.59 -11.68 7.37
N GLU A 356 -14.78 -11.98 7.90
CA GLU A 356 -15.92 -11.08 7.75
C GLU A 356 -15.75 -9.75 8.46
N LEU A 357 -15.13 -9.73 9.66
CA LEU A 357 -14.79 -8.49 10.33
C LEU A 357 -13.85 -7.65 9.45
N ALA A 358 -12.74 -8.22 8.97
CA ALA A 358 -11.80 -7.53 8.10
C ALA A 358 -12.47 -6.97 6.83
N ARG A 359 -13.28 -7.80 6.15
CA ARG A 359 -14.07 -7.38 4.98
C ARG A 359 -15.09 -6.29 5.31
N PHE A 360 -15.73 -6.34 6.48
CA PHE A 360 -16.69 -5.32 6.89
C PHE A 360 -15.99 -3.99 7.15
N LEU A 361 -14.82 -4.00 7.80
CA LEU A 361 -14.08 -2.79 8.13
C LEU A 361 -13.67 -1.98 6.88
N ILE A 362 -13.33 -2.63 5.77
CA ILE A 362 -12.94 -1.96 4.52
C ILE A 362 -14.08 -1.33 3.71
N GLN A 363 -15.34 -1.53 4.09
CA GLN A 363 -16.50 -1.06 3.31
C GLN A 363 -16.99 0.32 3.74
N SER A 364 -17.31 1.18 2.76
CA SER A 364 -18.00 2.49 2.75
C SER A 364 -17.45 3.59 3.66
N LYS A 365 -16.93 3.24 4.83
CA LYS A 365 -16.44 4.15 5.86
C LYS A 365 -14.90 4.29 5.82
N ASP A 366 -14.17 3.34 5.21
CA ASP A 366 -12.75 3.54 4.86
C ASP A 366 -12.60 4.67 3.81
N ALA A 367 -13.65 4.98 3.04
CA ALA A 367 -13.76 6.17 2.20
C ALA A 367 -13.63 7.48 3.01
N TRP A 368 -14.22 7.52 4.21
CA TRP A 368 -14.09 8.69 5.09
C TRP A 368 -12.65 8.83 5.60
N VAL A 369 -12.02 7.76 6.07
CA VAL A 369 -10.64 7.84 6.60
C VAL A 369 -9.65 8.24 5.51
N SER A 370 -9.71 7.59 4.34
CA SER A 370 -8.85 7.91 3.20
C SER A 370 -9.09 9.30 2.62
N SER A 371 -10.22 9.95 2.91
CA SER A 371 -10.45 11.35 2.52
C SER A 371 -9.72 12.37 3.41
N GLN A 372 -9.23 11.96 4.58
CA GLN A 372 -8.62 12.89 5.54
C GLN A 372 -7.17 13.27 5.20
N PHE A 373 -6.52 12.55 4.28
CA PHE A 373 -5.14 12.71 3.83
C PHE A 373 -5.02 12.24 2.36
N PRO A 374 -3.92 12.47 1.63
CA PRO A 374 -3.83 12.10 0.21
C PRO A 374 -3.77 10.58 0.07
N ALA A 375 -4.94 9.95 0.06
CA ALA A 375 -5.14 8.53 -0.11
C ALA A 375 -6.44 8.24 -0.86
N VAL A 376 -6.49 7.07 -1.47
CA VAL A 376 -7.62 6.59 -2.27
C VAL A 376 -8.04 5.21 -1.76
N PRO A 377 -9.35 4.96 -1.55
CA PRO A 377 -9.84 3.62 -1.23
C PRO A 377 -9.39 2.59 -2.27
N ALA A 378 -8.90 1.46 -1.78
CA ALA A 378 -8.56 0.34 -2.63
C ALA A 378 -9.81 -0.36 -3.17
N LEU A 379 -10.94 -0.30 -2.47
CA LEU A 379 -12.22 -0.83 -2.93
C LEU A 379 -12.85 0.13 -3.96
N LEU A 380 -13.01 -0.31 -5.21
CA LEU A 380 -13.49 0.53 -6.31
C LEU A 380 -14.90 1.06 -6.10
N SER A 381 -15.79 0.29 -5.46
CA SER A 381 -17.16 0.73 -5.16
C SER A 381 -17.22 1.94 -4.24
N ASP A 382 -16.17 2.19 -3.45
CA ASP A 382 -16.11 3.28 -2.48
C ASP A 382 -15.52 4.56 -3.07
N GLN A 383 -14.88 4.50 -4.25
CA GLN A 383 -14.22 5.66 -4.84
C GLN A 383 -15.20 6.77 -5.21
N ALA A 384 -16.41 6.43 -5.67
CA ALA A 384 -17.45 7.43 -5.96
C ALA A 384 -17.96 8.13 -4.68
N LEU A 385 -18.02 7.41 -3.56
CA LEU A 385 -18.36 7.99 -2.26
C LEU A 385 -17.21 8.88 -1.77
N TRP A 386 -15.97 8.40 -1.86
CA TRP A 386 -14.77 9.16 -1.50
C TRP A 386 -14.66 10.46 -2.30
N GLN A 387 -14.82 10.43 -3.63
CA GLN A 387 -14.77 11.64 -4.47
C GLN A 387 -15.80 12.69 -4.02
N ARG A 388 -16.99 12.26 -3.61
CA ARG A 388 -18.06 13.15 -3.15
C ARG A 388 -17.81 13.75 -1.77
N GLU A 389 -17.18 13.01 -0.87
CA GLU A 389 -16.99 13.40 0.53
C GLU A 389 -15.64 14.06 0.80
N ALA A 390 -14.65 13.79 -0.05
CA ALA A 390 -13.31 14.25 0.22
C ALA A 390 -13.19 15.78 0.08
N PRO A 391 -12.44 16.45 0.98
CA PRO A 391 -12.32 17.90 1.01
C PRO A 391 -11.41 18.45 -0.09
N TRP A 392 -10.99 17.62 -1.06
CA TRP A 392 -10.07 17.97 -2.13
C TRP A 392 -10.80 18.73 -3.25
N PRO A 393 -10.13 19.66 -3.94
CA PRO A 393 -10.58 20.12 -5.25
C PRO A 393 -10.75 18.96 -6.22
N GLU A 394 -11.74 19.03 -7.12
CA GLU A 394 -12.05 17.98 -8.11
C GLU A 394 -10.80 17.54 -8.90
N ALA A 395 -10.00 18.49 -9.39
CA ALA A 395 -8.77 18.22 -10.12
C ALA A 395 -7.76 17.40 -9.28
N THR A 396 -7.69 17.65 -7.97
CA THR A 396 -6.84 16.89 -7.05
C THR A 396 -7.39 15.49 -6.80
N SER A 397 -8.71 15.34 -6.64
CA SER A 397 -9.34 14.02 -6.52
C SER A 397 -9.05 13.15 -7.76
N GLN A 398 -9.17 13.73 -8.96
CA GLN A 398 -8.85 13.06 -10.22
C GLN A 398 -7.37 12.67 -10.31
N ALA A 399 -6.46 13.56 -9.91
CA ALA A 399 -5.04 13.26 -9.86
C ALA A 399 -4.74 12.08 -8.91
N LEU A 400 -5.29 12.09 -7.69
CA LEU A 400 -5.07 11.02 -6.72
C LEU A 400 -5.57 9.65 -7.20
N LEU A 401 -6.72 9.60 -7.89
CA LEU A 401 -7.23 8.36 -8.48
C LEU A 401 -6.28 7.82 -9.55
N ARG A 402 -5.79 8.69 -10.44
CA ARG A 402 -4.80 8.34 -11.46
C ARG A 402 -3.47 7.90 -10.86
N TRP A 403 -3.05 8.49 -9.73
CA TRP A 403 -1.88 8.05 -9.00
C TRP A 403 -2.07 6.66 -8.39
N ALA A 404 -3.29 6.32 -7.97
CA ALA A 404 -3.60 5.01 -7.40
C ALA A 404 -3.49 3.89 -8.45
N GLU A 405 -3.81 4.18 -9.71
CA GLU A 405 -3.60 3.27 -10.84
C GLU A 405 -2.12 3.09 -11.18
N ALA A 406 -1.31 4.12 -10.94
CA ALA A 406 0.13 4.16 -11.21
C ALA A 406 1.01 3.89 -9.96
N ALA A 407 0.41 3.38 -8.89
CA ALA A 407 1.04 3.28 -7.59
C ALA A 407 2.15 2.22 -7.57
N VAL A 408 3.31 2.59 -7.04
CA VAL A 408 4.41 1.68 -6.73
C VAL A 408 4.50 1.56 -5.21
N THR A 409 4.24 0.37 -4.70
CA THR A 409 4.20 0.08 -3.25
C THR A 409 5.38 -0.76 -2.80
N PRO A 410 5.73 -0.75 -1.50
CA PRO A 410 6.72 -1.65 -0.94
C PRO A 410 6.39 -3.12 -1.18
N SER A 411 7.43 -3.95 -1.22
CA SER A 411 7.31 -5.40 -1.28
C SER A 411 6.62 -5.96 -0.04
N LEU A 412 5.87 -7.05 -0.24
CA LEU A 412 5.27 -7.82 0.84
C LEU A 412 6.31 -8.71 1.53
N ASP A 413 7.48 -8.94 0.92
CA ASP A 413 8.53 -9.79 1.47
C ASP A 413 9.12 -9.16 2.76
N PRO A 414 9.06 -9.88 3.90
CA PRO A 414 9.56 -9.35 5.17
C PRO A 414 11.08 -9.13 5.19
N ASP A 415 11.84 -9.93 4.45
CA ASP A 415 13.30 -9.84 4.38
C ASP A 415 13.71 -8.63 3.56
N GLU A 416 13.08 -8.42 2.39
CA GLU A 416 13.28 -7.20 1.61
C GLU A 416 12.91 -5.95 2.42
N ALA A 417 11.78 -5.98 3.14
CA ALA A 417 11.37 -4.86 3.98
C ALA A 417 12.36 -4.56 5.12
N ALA A 418 13.02 -5.58 5.68
CA ALA A 418 14.06 -5.42 6.69
C ALA A 418 15.35 -4.84 6.10
N VAL A 419 15.80 -5.39 4.96
CA VAL A 419 16.98 -4.91 4.24
C VAL A 419 16.81 -3.45 3.81
N LEU A 420 15.63 -3.09 3.26
CA LEU A 420 15.31 -1.71 2.88
C LEU A 420 15.47 -0.73 4.04
N ARG A 421 14.95 -1.07 5.23
CA ARG A 421 15.10 -0.22 6.43
C ARG A 421 16.57 -0.05 6.83
N GLN A 422 17.35 -1.13 6.76
CA GLN A 422 18.78 -1.07 7.06
C GLN A 422 19.52 -0.18 6.05
N MET A 423 19.25 -0.35 4.75
CA MET A 423 19.86 0.45 3.68
C MET A 423 19.53 1.93 3.82
N ASP A 424 18.29 2.26 4.21
CA ASP A 424 17.88 3.65 4.47
C ASP A 424 18.72 4.32 5.56
N ASP A 425 18.82 3.67 6.72
CA ASP A 425 19.46 4.24 7.91
C ASP A 425 20.99 4.24 7.80
N GLN A 426 21.56 3.17 7.25
CA GLN A 426 23.02 2.94 7.25
C GLN A 426 23.72 3.44 5.99
N VAL A 427 23.00 3.53 4.87
CA VAL A 427 23.59 3.92 3.57
C VAL A 427 22.92 5.19 3.04
N LEU A 428 21.64 5.16 2.72
CA LEU A 428 21.02 6.23 1.95
C LEU A 428 21.05 7.58 2.69
N ALA A 429 20.64 7.64 3.96
CA ALA A 429 20.66 8.89 4.74
C ALA A 429 22.08 9.52 4.86
N PRO A 430 23.14 8.78 5.24
CA PRO A 430 24.52 9.31 5.26
C PRO A 430 25.05 9.77 3.90
N TRP A 431 24.67 9.10 2.81
CA TRP A 431 25.07 9.50 1.45
C TRP A 431 24.32 10.76 0.99
N LEU A 432 23.03 10.89 1.28
CA LEU A 432 22.24 12.08 0.96
C LEU A 432 22.74 13.33 1.67
N ALA A 433 23.22 13.21 2.91
CA ALA A 433 23.82 14.32 3.63
C ALA A 433 25.00 14.96 2.86
N ARG A 434 25.71 14.16 2.06
CA ARG A 434 26.89 14.59 1.27
C ARG A 434 26.56 15.07 -0.14
N LEU A 435 25.46 14.58 -0.72
CA LEU A 435 25.05 14.90 -2.11
C LEU A 435 25.02 16.40 -2.39
N TRP A 436 24.56 17.19 -1.41
CA TRP A 436 24.27 18.60 -1.63
C TRP A 436 25.51 19.50 -1.76
N ASP A 437 26.67 19.02 -1.32
CA ASP A 437 27.93 19.73 -1.43
C ASP A 437 28.81 19.17 -2.57
N GLU A 438 28.24 18.24 -3.36
CA GLU A 438 28.94 17.58 -4.44
C GLU A 438 28.91 18.39 -5.75
N GLU A 439 30.04 18.44 -6.44
CA GLU A 439 30.16 19.06 -7.76
C GLU A 439 30.14 18.02 -8.90
N ALA A 440 30.42 16.74 -8.60
CA ALA A 440 30.39 15.64 -9.55
C ALA A 440 29.36 14.55 -9.17
N PRO A 441 28.09 14.67 -9.63
CA PRO A 441 27.03 13.69 -9.35
C PRO A 441 27.39 12.25 -9.72
N SER A 442 28.17 12.05 -10.79
CA SER A 442 28.60 10.72 -11.25
C SER A 442 29.49 9.99 -10.24
N ALA A 443 30.42 10.69 -9.59
CA ALA A 443 31.29 10.10 -8.58
C ALA A 443 30.50 9.70 -7.32
N TRP A 444 29.56 10.55 -6.89
CA TRP A 444 28.66 10.24 -5.80
C TRP A 444 27.76 9.05 -6.12
N ALA A 445 27.22 8.98 -7.34
CA ALA A 445 26.34 7.91 -7.77
C ALA A 445 27.06 6.55 -7.83
N ALA A 446 28.26 6.50 -8.39
CA ALA A 446 29.08 5.28 -8.40
C ALA A 446 29.38 4.79 -6.97
N GLY A 447 29.71 5.71 -6.06
CA GLY A 447 29.96 5.39 -4.67
C GLY A 447 28.72 4.88 -3.92
N LEU A 448 27.57 5.54 -4.10
CA LEU A 448 26.31 5.11 -3.49
C LEU A 448 25.90 3.75 -4.05
N TYR A 449 25.96 3.55 -5.37
CA TYR A 449 25.61 2.30 -6.03
C TYR A 449 26.42 1.13 -5.45
N GLN A 450 27.74 1.28 -5.32
CA GLN A 450 28.57 0.24 -4.70
C GLN A 450 28.19 0.00 -3.24
N ALA A 451 27.96 1.08 -2.46
CA ALA A 451 27.57 0.94 -1.06
C ALA A 451 26.21 0.24 -0.88
N LEU A 452 25.27 0.43 -1.82
CA LEU A 452 23.99 -0.27 -1.83
C LEU A 452 24.17 -1.75 -2.20
N LEU A 453 24.97 -2.04 -3.24
CA LEU A 453 25.28 -3.43 -3.63
C LEU A 453 25.89 -4.22 -2.47
N ASP A 454 26.79 -3.60 -1.70
CA ASP A 454 27.44 -4.23 -0.55
C ASP A 454 26.45 -4.57 0.59
N GLN A 455 25.21 -4.03 0.58
CA GLN A 455 24.16 -4.34 1.54
C GLN A 455 23.13 -5.35 1.03
N VAL A 456 23.11 -5.66 -0.26
CA VAL A 456 22.17 -6.64 -0.80
C VAL A 456 22.62 -8.04 -0.34
N PRO A 457 21.76 -8.83 0.32
CA PRO A 457 22.11 -10.19 0.70
C PRO A 457 22.44 -11.04 -0.53
N GLU A 458 23.48 -11.87 -0.45
CA GLU A 458 23.76 -12.89 -1.48
C GLU A 458 22.57 -13.88 -1.55
N PRO A 459 22.13 -14.30 -2.74
CA PRO A 459 21.02 -15.24 -2.87
C PRO A 459 21.32 -16.56 -2.13
N GLY A 460 20.55 -16.88 -1.09
CA GLY A 460 20.61 -18.15 -0.37
C GLY A 460 21.47 -18.19 0.90
N GLY A 461 21.73 -17.04 1.52
CA GLY A 461 22.38 -16.92 2.84
C GLY A 461 21.47 -17.24 4.04
#